data_AF-A0A2C9VVD4-F1
#
_entry.id   AF-A0A2C9VVD4-F1
#
_cell.length_a   1.000
_cell.length_b   1.000
_cell.length_c   1.000
_cell.angle_alpha   90.00
_cell.angle_beta   90.00
_cell.angle_gamma   90.00
#
_symmetry.space_group_name_H-M   'P 1'
#
loop_
_entity.id
_entity.type
_entity.pdbx_description
1 polymer ?
#
loop_
_entity_poly.entity_id
_entity_poly.type
_entity_poly.pdbx_seq_one_letter_code
_entity_poly.pdbx_strand_id
1 'polypeptide(L)'
;MKGMDVRKIVVVVEDVEAARTALKWALHNLLRSGDFLTLLHVFSSSSNSSSMEKLRLLRLNGFQLALSFKDICNNSFFNTNVEIIVTKGDQEGGTIAALVREMGAFALVVGLHHQSFLYKLAMAHSNITSKFNCKVLAIKEPAARPARRTRAMPLPVDSSTSMDFSQIEIATLEVPDTPPPKVPYTICPNPYAVIWKWRKSRRKRTS
;
A
#
# COMPACT_ATOMS: atom_id res chain seq x y z
N MET A 1 30.48 -0.13 19.47
CA MET A 1 30.06 -0.61 18.13
C MET A 1 28.55 -0.51 18.08
N LYS A 2 28.01 0.43 17.28
CA LYS A 2 26.56 0.61 17.14
C LYS A 2 26.05 -0.64 16.41
N GLY A 3 25.27 -1.49 17.08
CA GLY A 3 24.72 -2.70 16.48
C GLY A 3 24.03 -2.33 15.17
N MET A 4 24.38 -3.02 14.08
CA MET A 4 23.68 -2.85 12.82
C MET A 4 22.24 -3.33 13.07
N ASP A 5 21.28 -2.40 13.12
CA ASP A 5 19.86 -2.77 13.16
C ASP A 5 19.54 -3.51 11.86
N VAL A 6 19.42 -4.82 11.98
CA VAL A 6 19.07 -5.71 10.90
C VAL A 6 17.62 -5.41 10.49
N ARG A 7 17.43 -4.89 9.27
CA ARG A 7 16.09 -4.55 8.78
C ARG A 7 15.50 -5.72 8.01
N LYS A 8 14.22 -5.97 8.24
CA LYS A 8 13.43 -6.93 7.47
C LYS A 8 12.61 -6.19 6.42
N ILE A 9 12.86 -6.49 5.16
CA ILE A 9 12.15 -5.90 4.02
C ILE A 9 11.28 -6.99 3.42
N VAL A 10 9.97 -6.75 3.37
CA VAL A 10 9.00 -7.70 2.80
C VAL A 10 8.60 -7.20 1.41
N VAL A 11 8.67 -8.08 0.41
CA VAL A 11 8.21 -7.79 -0.95
C VAL A 11 7.07 -8.74 -1.29
N VAL A 12 5.92 -8.20 -1.69
CA VAL A 12 4.78 -9.00 -2.15
C VAL A 12 5.05 -9.48 -3.56
N VAL A 13 4.93 -10.80 -3.76
CA VAL A 13 5.17 -11.48 -5.03
C VAL A 13 3.84 -11.85 -5.68
N GLU A 14 3.61 -11.28 -6.87
CA GLU A 14 2.45 -11.54 -7.73
C GLU A 14 2.96 -11.86 -9.14
N ASP A 15 2.16 -12.58 -9.93
CA ASP A 15 2.51 -12.96 -11.31
C ASP A 15 2.22 -11.80 -12.28
N VAL A 16 2.86 -10.66 -12.03
CA VAL A 16 2.66 -9.40 -12.76
C VAL A 16 4.01 -8.67 -12.86
N GLU A 17 4.26 -7.98 -13.97
CA GLU A 17 5.53 -7.28 -14.19
C GLU A 17 5.75 -6.12 -13.20
N ALA A 18 4.67 -5.50 -12.73
CA ALA A 18 4.71 -4.52 -11.65
C ALA A 18 5.38 -5.07 -10.37
N ALA A 19 5.16 -6.33 -10.01
CA ALA A 19 5.78 -6.95 -8.85
C ALA A 19 7.28 -7.20 -9.08
N ARG A 20 7.68 -7.63 -10.27
CA ARG A 20 9.10 -7.79 -10.65
C ARG A 20 9.83 -6.45 -10.63
N THR A 21 9.19 -5.40 -11.13
CA THR A 21 9.69 -4.02 -11.08
C THR A 21 9.84 -3.53 -9.65
N ALA A 22 8.86 -3.81 -8.79
CA ALA A 22 8.92 -3.47 -7.36
C ALA A 22 10.08 -4.15 -6.64
N LEU A 23 10.33 -5.44 -6.93
CA LEU A 23 11.48 -6.16 -6.39
C LEU A 23 12.81 -5.52 -6.84
N LYS A 24 12.98 -5.28 -8.15
CA LYS A 24 14.19 -4.63 -8.68
C LYS A 24 14.41 -3.27 -8.03
N TRP A 25 13.36 -2.47 -7.90
CA TRP A 25 13.43 -1.18 -7.23
C TRP A 25 13.87 -1.34 -5.76
N ALA A 26 13.32 -2.31 -5.02
CA ALA A 26 13.71 -2.59 -3.64
C ALA A 26 15.18 -3.02 -3.50
N LEU A 27 15.66 -3.89 -4.41
CA LEU A 27 17.05 -4.33 -4.47
C LEU A 27 18.01 -3.14 -4.67
N HIS A 28 17.65 -2.17 -5.51
CA HIS A 28 18.52 -1.02 -5.79
C HIS A 28 18.42 0.12 -4.77
N ASN A 29 17.25 0.33 -4.13
CA ASN A 29 17.00 1.53 -3.33
C ASN A 29 16.92 1.28 -1.82
N LEU A 30 16.49 0.10 -1.38
CA LEU A 30 16.22 -0.18 0.04
C LEU A 30 17.28 -1.07 0.68
N LEU A 31 17.74 -2.08 -0.05
CA LEU A 31 18.57 -3.15 0.48
C LEU A 31 20.01 -2.69 0.71
N ARG A 32 20.54 -3.06 1.88
CA ARG A 32 21.94 -2.88 2.29
C ARG A 32 22.51 -4.24 2.70
N SER A 33 23.83 -4.32 2.77
CA SER A 33 24.50 -5.51 3.32
C SER A 33 24.04 -5.76 4.76
N GLY A 34 23.56 -6.97 5.04
CA GLY A 34 23.04 -7.37 6.35
C GLY A 34 21.52 -7.29 6.52
N ASP A 35 20.79 -6.71 5.55
CA ASP A 35 19.31 -6.73 5.57
C ASP A 35 18.77 -8.12 5.20
N PHE A 36 17.56 -8.43 5.69
CA PHE A 36 16.81 -9.64 5.33
C PHE A 36 15.68 -9.29 4.37
N LEU A 37 15.61 -10.03 3.26
CA LEU A 37 14.56 -9.89 2.26
C LEU A 37 13.60 -11.07 2.37
N THR A 38 12.32 -10.80 2.54
CA THR A 38 11.28 -11.83 2.53
C THR A 38 10.40 -11.65 1.30
N LEU A 39 10.37 -12.66 0.45
CA LEU A 39 9.47 -12.79 -0.69
C LEU A 39 8.16 -13.42 -0.22
N LEU A 40 7.10 -12.62 -0.12
CA LEU A 40 5.79 -13.04 0.38
C LEU A 40 4.83 -13.23 -0.79
N HIS A 41 4.43 -14.48 -1.06
CA HIS A 41 3.35 -14.78 -1.97
C HIS A 41 2.07 -15.13 -1.21
N VAL A 42 0.96 -14.50 -1.60
CA VAL A 42 -0.34 -14.71 -0.99
C VAL A 42 -1.31 -15.21 -2.04
N PHE A 43 -1.72 -16.47 -1.91
CA PHE A 43 -2.69 -17.08 -2.82
C PHE A 43 -4.09 -16.99 -2.20
N SER A 44 -5.09 -16.63 -3.00
CA SER A 44 -6.49 -16.63 -2.58
C SER A 44 -7.17 -17.92 -3.03
N SER A 45 -8.06 -18.46 -2.19
CA SER A 45 -8.98 -19.53 -2.60
C SER A 45 -10.35 -18.94 -2.84
N SER A 46 -10.87 -19.08 -4.05
CA SER A 46 -12.16 -18.53 -4.47
C SER A 46 -13.37 -19.19 -3.79
N SER A 47 -13.20 -20.30 -3.08
CA SER A 47 -14.30 -20.95 -2.34
C SER A 47 -13.84 -21.57 -1.01
N ASN A 48 -14.71 -21.51 0.00
CA ASN A 48 -14.54 -22.23 1.27
C ASN A 48 -14.60 -23.76 1.10
N SER A 49 -15.01 -24.24 -0.07
CA SER A 49 -15.12 -25.65 -0.44
C SER A 49 -13.96 -26.15 -1.33
N SER A 50 -12.90 -25.36 -1.48
CA SER A 50 -11.76 -25.77 -2.31
C SER A 50 -11.14 -27.06 -1.77
N SER A 51 -11.03 -28.09 -2.62
CA SER A 51 -10.40 -29.34 -2.24
C SER A 51 -8.96 -29.13 -1.74
N MET A 52 -8.52 -29.98 -0.82
CA MET A 52 -7.14 -29.96 -0.32
C MET A 52 -6.10 -30.00 -1.45
N GLU A 53 -6.39 -30.75 -2.53
CA GLU A 53 -5.51 -30.81 -3.70
C GLU A 53 -5.37 -29.46 -4.41
N LYS A 54 -6.48 -28.73 -4.62
CA LYS A 54 -6.45 -27.39 -5.21
C LYS A 54 -5.62 -26.42 -4.37
N LEU A 55 -5.77 -26.46 -3.04
CA LEU A 55 -4.97 -25.63 -2.14
C LEU A 55 -3.48 -25.97 -2.19
N ARG A 56 -3.14 -27.27 -2.26
CA ARG A 56 -1.74 -27.72 -2.43
C ARG A 56 -1.15 -27.22 -3.74
N LEU A 57 -1.89 -27.31 -4.84
CA LEU A 57 -1.45 -26.79 -6.14
C LEU A 57 -1.23 -25.28 -6.11
N LEU A 58 -2.15 -24.49 -5.53
CA LEU A 58 -1.96 -23.05 -5.39
C LEU A 58 -0.72 -22.69 -4.57
N ARG A 59 -0.47 -23.42 -3.48
CA ARG A 59 0.73 -23.24 -2.65
C ARG A 59 2.02 -23.58 -3.42
N LEU A 60 2.02 -24.67 -4.19
CA LEU A 60 3.16 -25.06 -5.03
C LEU A 60 3.44 -24.03 -6.11
N ASN A 61 2.41 -23.58 -6.83
CA ASN A 61 2.53 -22.55 -7.85
C ASN A 61 3.05 -21.23 -7.26
N GLY A 62 2.55 -20.84 -6.09
CA GLY A 62 3.02 -19.67 -5.36
C GLY A 62 4.49 -19.76 -4.95
N PHE A 63 4.93 -20.96 -4.53
CA PHE A 63 6.34 -21.20 -4.20
C PHE A 63 7.23 -21.16 -5.45
N GLN A 64 6.78 -21.75 -6.56
CA GLN A 64 7.50 -21.69 -7.84
C GLN A 64 7.61 -20.25 -8.36
N LEU A 65 6.55 -19.45 -8.23
CA LEU A 65 6.58 -18.03 -8.56
C LEU A 65 7.61 -17.29 -7.71
N ALA A 66 7.60 -17.49 -6.39
CA ALA A 66 8.57 -16.87 -5.49
C ALA A 66 10.02 -17.30 -5.76
N LEU A 67 10.25 -18.54 -6.19
CA LEU A 67 11.57 -18.99 -6.66
C LEU A 67 12.04 -18.18 -7.87
N SER A 68 11.18 -17.92 -8.85
CA SER A 68 11.55 -17.09 -10.00
C SER A 68 11.93 -15.65 -9.61
N PHE A 69 11.38 -15.13 -8.51
CA PHE A 69 11.77 -13.83 -7.94
C PHE A 69 13.10 -13.92 -7.17
N LYS A 70 13.35 -15.05 -6.49
CA LYS A 70 14.63 -15.31 -5.84
C LYS A 70 15.78 -15.34 -6.85
N ASP A 71 15.57 -15.86 -8.05
CA ASP A 71 16.58 -15.85 -9.12
C ASP A 71 16.98 -14.43 -9.52
N ILE A 72 16.04 -13.47 -9.51
CA ILE A 72 16.34 -12.05 -9.73
C ILE A 72 17.22 -11.49 -8.61
N CYS A 73 17.03 -11.94 -7.38
CA CYS A 73 17.85 -11.52 -6.24
C CYS A 73 19.28 -12.09 -6.33
N ASN A 74 19.42 -13.35 -6.76
CA ASN A 74 20.73 -14.01 -6.91
C ASN A 74 21.60 -13.34 -8.00
N ASN A 75 20.97 -12.77 -9.02
CA ASN A 75 21.67 -12.01 -10.06
C ASN A 75 22.05 -10.58 -9.62
N SER A 76 21.64 -10.15 -8.43
CA SER A 76 21.97 -8.84 -7.87
C SER A 76 23.28 -8.89 -7.07
N PHE A 77 23.99 -7.77 -6.99
CA PHE A 77 25.30 -7.66 -6.34
C PHE A 77 25.30 -7.87 -4.82
N PHE A 78 24.13 -8.01 -4.20
CA PHE A 78 24.00 -8.14 -2.75
C PHE A 78 23.88 -9.62 -2.37
N ASN A 79 24.77 -10.09 -1.49
CA ASN A 79 24.58 -11.35 -0.75
C ASN A 79 23.42 -11.18 0.26
N THR A 80 22.19 -11.06 -0.24
CA THR A 80 20.99 -10.89 0.60
C THR A 80 20.51 -12.23 1.13
N ASN A 81 20.18 -12.27 2.41
CA ASN A 81 19.42 -13.38 2.97
C ASN A 81 17.98 -13.30 2.47
N VAL A 82 17.64 -14.13 1.48
CA VAL A 82 16.30 -14.18 0.88
C VAL A 82 15.51 -15.35 1.45
N GLU A 83 14.41 -15.03 2.12
CA GLU A 83 13.42 -15.98 2.63
C GLU A 83 12.18 -15.98 1.73
N ILE A 84 11.57 -17.16 1.53
CA ILE A 84 10.31 -17.29 0.77
C ILE A 84 9.21 -17.70 1.74
N ILE A 85 8.12 -16.94 1.76
CA ILE A 85 6.91 -17.25 2.53
C ILE A 85 5.73 -17.34 1.57
N VAL A 86 5.02 -18.47 1.61
CA VAL A 86 3.82 -18.69 0.81
C VAL A 86 2.66 -19.01 1.74
N THR A 87 1.63 -18.17 1.72
CA THR A 87 0.50 -18.25 2.65
C THR A 87 -0.84 -18.09 1.96
N LYS A 88 -1.90 -18.59 2.60
CA LYS A 88 -3.28 -18.41 2.14
C LYS A 88 -3.76 -17.02 2.55
N GLY A 89 -4.17 -16.22 1.57
CA GLY A 89 -4.73 -14.89 1.78
C GLY A 89 -6.21 -14.90 2.15
N ASP A 90 -6.60 -13.86 2.85
CA ASP A 90 -7.97 -13.41 2.99
C ASP A 90 -8.32 -12.38 1.89
N GLN A 91 -9.61 -12.09 1.71
CA GLN A 91 -10.05 -11.14 0.68
C GLN A 91 -9.73 -9.68 1.04
N GLU A 92 -9.60 -9.38 2.32
CA GLU A 92 -9.42 -8.02 2.87
C GLU A 92 -7.96 -7.67 3.17
N GLY A 93 -7.06 -8.65 3.05
CA GLY A 93 -5.64 -8.48 3.28
C GLY A 93 -5.19 -8.32 4.72
N GLY A 94 -6.03 -8.73 5.67
CA GLY A 94 -5.66 -8.93 7.05
C GLY A 94 -4.51 -9.92 7.23
N THR A 95 -4.43 -10.98 6.41
CA THR A 95 -3.35 -11.98 6.53
C THR A 95 -1.97 -11.37 6.27
N ILE A 96 -1.86 -10.53 5.23
CA ILE A 96 -0.58 -9.85 4.93
C ILE A 96 -0.25 -8.86 6.05
N ALA A 97 -1.23 -8.09 6.52
CA ALA A 97 -1.02 -7.13 7.61
C ALA A 97 -0.56 -7.81 8.90
N ALA A 98 -1.16 -8.95 9.26
CA ALA A 98 -0.77 -9.73 10.42
C ALA A 98 0.67 -10.24 10.29
N LEU A 99 1.03 -10.85 9.16
CA LEU A 99 2.36 -11.40 8.93
C LEU A 99 3.44 -10.33 8.92
N VAL A 100 3.23 -9.23 8.19
CA VAL A 100 4.20 -8.12 8.11
C VAL A 100 4.46 -7.51 9.50
N ARG A 101 3.42 -7.40 10.31
CA ARG A 101 3.51 -6.91 11.68
C ARG A 101 4.21 -7.91 12.61
N GLU A 102 3.86 -9.19 12.53
CA GLU A 102 4.50 -10.26 13.31
C GLU A 102 5.99 -10.38 13.00
N MET A 103 6.36 -10.24 11.72
CA MET A 103 7.74 -10.23 11.29
C MET A 103 8.53 -9.02 11.81
N GLY A 104 7.85 -7.93 12.19
CA GLY A 104 8.49 -6.66 12.51
C GLY A 104 9.15 -6.04 11.28
N ALA A 105 8.45 -6.05 10.14
CA ALA A 105 8.99 -5.52 8.90
C ALA A 105 9.33 -4.03 9.03
N PHE A 106 10.49 -3.64 8.51
CA PHE A 106 10.87 -2.23 8.35
C PHE A 106 10.10 -1.58 7.20
N ALA A 107 9.95 -2.31 6.09
CA ALA A 107 9.23 -1.87 4.91
C ALA A 107 8.50 -3.03 4.22
N LEU A 108 7.33 -2.72 3.68
CA LEU A 108 6.53 -3.56 2.80
C LEU A 108 6.54 -2.94 1.40
N VAL A 109 7.01 -3.68 0.40
CA VAL A 109 7.07 -3.23 -0.99
C VAL A 109 6.08 -4.05 -1.82
N VAL A 110 5.30 -3.38 -2.66
CA VAL A 110 4.25 -4.00 -3.47
C VAL A 110 4.27 -3.41 -4.88
N GLY A 111 4.01 -4.24 -5.90
CA GLY A 111 3.75 -3.77 -7.26
C GLY A 111 2.39 -3.09 -7.36
N LEU A 112 2.34 -1.85 -7.83
CA LEU A 112 1.10 -1.13 -8.02
C LEU A 112 0.46 -1.50 -9.36
N HIS A 113 -0.62 -2.28 -9.31
CA HIS A 113 -1.45 -2.60 -10.46
C HIS A 113 -2.94 -2.71 -10.08
N HIS A 114 -3.84 -2.68 -11.07
CA HIS A 114 -5.31 -2.61 -10.88
C HIS A 114 -5.94 -3.80 -10.13
N GLN A 115 -5.23 -4.92 -10.06
CA GLN A 115 -5.67 -6.13 -9.34
C GLN A 115 -4.77 -6.44 -8.14
N SER A 116 -3.89 -5.49 -7.77
CA SER A 116 -2.94 -5.68 -6.69
C SER A 116 -3.64 -5.87 -5.38
N PHE A 117 -2.96 -6.56 -4.48
CA PHE A 117 -3.33 -6.63 -3.08
C PHE A 117 -3.68 -5.26 -2.47
N LEU A 118 -2.84 -4.24 -2.72
CA LEU A 118 -3.06 -2.88 -2.18
C LEU A 118 -4.36 -2.27 -2.68
N TYR A 119 -4.71 -2.46 -3.95
CA TYR A 119 -5.96 -1.96 -4.50
C TYR A 119 -7.18 -2.59 -3.82
N LYS A 120 -7.15 -3.92 -3.60
CA LYS A 120 -8.22 -4.64 -2.89
C LYS A 120 -8.36 -4.16 -1.44
N LEU A 121 -7.22 -3.94 -0.76
CA LEU A 121 -7.20 -3.48 0.62
C LEU A 121 -7.69 -2.02 0.77
N ALA A 122 -7.35 -1.15 -0.20
CA ALA A 122 -7.86 0.21 -0.27
C ALA A 122 -9.39 0.26 -0.45
N MET A 123 -9.93 -0.62 -1.30
CA MET A 123 -11.37 -0.72 -1.57
C MET A 123 -12.17 -1.29 -0.38
N ALA A 124 -11.53 -1.97 0.56
CA ALA A 124 -12.15 -2.48 1.78
C ALA A 124 -12.41 -1.39 2.86
N HIS A 125 -12.36 -0.10 2.51
CA HIS A 125 -12.66 1.04 3.39
C HIS A 125 -11.87 1.05 4.71
N SER A 126 -10.59 0.65 4.65
CA SER A 126 -9.75 0.51 5.83
C SER A 126 -8.48 1.35 5.72
N ASN A 127 -8.13 2.06 6.79
CA ASN A 127 -6.88 2.83 6.86
C ASN A 127 -5.68 1.88 6.71
N ILE A 128 -5.08 1.88 5.52
CA ILE A 128 -4.00 0.97 5.13
C ILE A 128 -2.77 1.16 6.04
N THR A 129 -2.39 2.42 6.27
CA THR A 129 -1.16 2.78 7.00
C THR A 129 -1.19 2.33 8.46
N SER A 130 -2.36 2.34 9.12
CA SER A 130 -2.47 1.87 10.50
C SER A 130 -2.42 0.35 10.65
N LYS A 131 -2.55 -0.43 9.57
CA LYS A 131 -2.57 -1.90 9.65
C LYS A 131 -1.16 -2.52 9.73
N PHE A 132 -0.18 -1.93 9.06
CA PHE A 132 1.12 -2.59 8.80
C PHE A 132 2.25 -2.20 9.77
N ASN A 133 2.11 -1.13 10.58
CA ASN A 133 3.17 -0.61 11.49
C ASN A 133 4.55 -0.39 10.83
N CYS A 134 4.61 -0.34 9.49
CA CYS A 134 5.84 -0.23 8.71
C CYS A 134 5.65 0.71 7.51
N LYS A 135 6.75 1.06 6.83
CA LYS A 135 6.67 1.86 5.59
C LYS A 135 6.09 0.99 4.48
N VAL A 136 5.02 1.44 3.82
CA VAL A 136 4.42 0.76 2.67
C VAL A 136 4.80 1.50 1.40
N LEU A 137 5.40 0.81 0.44
CA LEU A 137 5.91 1.37 -0.81
C LEU A 137 5.24 0.66 -1.98
N ALA A 138 4.43 1.40 -2.72
CA ALA A 138 3.74 0.91 -3.92
C ALA A 138 4.52 1.37 -5.16
N ILE A 139 5.08 0.44 -5.91
CA ILE A 139 5.92 0.75 -7.08
C ILE A 139 5.11 0.54 -8.35
N LYS A 140 4.88 1.62 -9.08
CA LYS A 140 4.22 1.58 -10.39
C LYS A 140 5.19 1.10 -11.45
N GLU A 141 4.73 0.22 -12.33
CA GLU A 141 5.48 -0.13 -13.53
C GLU A 141 5.66 1.13 -14.41
N PRO A 142 6.88 1.41 -14.91
CA PRO A 142 7.10 2.53 -15.81
C PRO A 142 6.22 2.34 -17.05
N ALA A 143 5.35 3.32 -17.32
CA ALA A 143 4.50 3.26 -18.50
C ALA A 143 5.40 3.11 -19.74
N ALA A 144 5.16 2.06 -20.54
CA ALA A 144 5.77 1.95 -21.85
C ALA A 144 5.53 3.28 -22.57
N ARG A 145 6.61 3.98 -22.93
CA ARG A 145 6.52 5.25 -23.65
C ARG A 145 5.54 5.05 -24.80
N PRO A 146 4.49 5.87 -24.96
CA PRO A 146 3.64 5.75 -26.14
C PRO A 146 4.56 5.85 -27.34
N ALA A 147 4.52 4.83 -28.21
CA ALA A 147 5.33 4.78 -29.40
C ALA A 147 5.10 6.09 -30.16
N ARG A 148 6.09 7.00 -30.09
CA ARG A 148 6.09 8.22 -30.88
C ARG A 148 6.11 7.73 -32.32
N ARG A 149 4.98 7.84 -33.01
CA ARG A 149 4.93 7.63 -34.46
C ARG A 149 5.85 8.69 -35.08
N THR A 150 7.08 8.31 -35.38
CA THR A 150 7.98 9.14 -36.17
C THR A 150 8.46 8.34 -37.37
N ARG A 151 8.12 8.90 -38.52
CA ARG A 151 8.53 8.51 -39.87
C ARG A 151 10.07 8.63 -39.97
N ALA A 152 10.68 7.56 -40.50
CA ALA A 152 12.00 7.46 -41.15
C ALA A 152 13.34 7.43 -40.33
N MET A 153 13.97 6.23 -40.38
CA MET A 153 15.38 5.89 -40.73
C MET A 153 16.57 6.14 -39.75
N PRO A 154 17.70 5.38 -39.85
CA PRO A 154 18.18 4.53 -38.73
C PRO A 154 19.63 4.70 -38.20
N LEU A 155 19.89 4.11 -37.01
CA LEU A 155 21.17 3.67 -36.34
C LEU A 155 22.18 4.76 -35.84
N PRO A 156 23.12 4.50 -34.89
CA PRO A 156 23.49 3.25 -34.19
C PRO A 156 23.60 3.33 -32.63
N VAL A 157 23.67 2.15 -32.01
CA VAL A 157 24.48 1.74 -30.83
C VAL A 157 24.98 2.84 -29.86
N ASP A 158 24.54 2.81 -28.59
CA ASP A 158 25.43 2.56 -27.43
C ASP A 158 24.72 2.59 -26.07
N SER A 159 25.28 1.81 -25.16
CA SER A 159 24.96 1.65 -23.74
C SER A 159 24.95 2.97 -22.96
N SER A 160 23.88 3.25 -22.21
CA SER A 160 23.99 3.86 -20.88
C SER A 160 22.67 3.78 -20.10
N THR A 161 22.76 3.21 -18.91
CA THR A 161 21.78 3.27 -17.83
C THR A 161 21.57 4.71 -17.39
N SER A 162 20.58 5.39 -17.96
CA SER A 162 20.04 6.63 -17.42
C SER A 162 18.67 6.34 -16.80
N MET A 163 18.67 6.02 -15.51
CA MET A 163 17.46 6.09 -14.70
C MET A 163 17.33 7.54 -14.24
N ASP A 164 16.45 8.28 -14.90
CA ASP A 164 16.14 9.66 -14.55
C ASP A 164 15.09 9.65 -13.42
N PHE A 165 15.53 9.96 -12.19
CA PHE A 165 14.78 9.86 -10.93
C PHE A 165 13.92 11.11 -10.63
N SER A 166 13.26 11.69 -11.61
CA SER A 166 12.56 12.98 -11.44
C SER A 166 11.10 12.90 -11.01
N GLN A 167 10.51 11.72 -10.74
CA GLN A 167 9.08 11.61 -10.40
C GLN A 167 8.74 10.53 -9.36
N ILE A 168 9.41 10.50 -8.20
CA ILE A 168 8.83 9.83 -7.02
C ILE A 168 7.91 10.85 -6.33
N GLU A 169 6.72 11.06 -6.89
CA GLU A 169 5.61 11.65 -6.13
C GLU A 169 5.02 10.57 -5.24
N ILE A 170 5.28 10.68 -3.95
CA ILE A 170 4.53 9.97 -2.91
C ILE A 170 3.14 10.59 -2.92
N ALA A 171 2.23 10.05 -3.73
CA ALA A 171 0.82 10.39 -3.61
C ALA A 171 0.35 9.91 -2.24
N THR A 172 0.19 10.86 -1.32
CA THR A 172 -0.63 10.63 -0.13
C THR A 172 -2.02 10.27 -0.66
N LEU A 173 -2.58 9.13 -0.26
CA LEU A 173 -3.95 8.78 -0.63
C LEU A 173 -4.88 9.86 -0.08
N GLU A 174 -5.23 10.83 -0.90
CA GLU A 174 -6.31 11.78 -0.62
C GLU A 174 -7.61 10.97 -0.61
N VAL A 175 -8.05 10.66 0.60
CA VAL A 175 -9.41 10.20 0.85
C VAL A 175 -10.32 11.36 0.43
N PRO A 176 -11.35 11.15 -0.41
CA PRO A 176 -12.32 12.19 -0.70
C PRO A 176 -12.87 12.72 0.62
N ASP A 177 -12.79 14.03 0.84
CA ASP A 177 -13.44 14.70 1.98
C ASP A 177 -14.94 14.41 1.90
N THR A 178 -15.36 13.38 2.61
CA THR A 178 -16.77 13.17 2.88
C THR A 178 -17.18 14.24 3.88
N PRO A 179 -18.12 15.14 3.53
CA PRO A 179 -18.56 16.16 4.46
C PRO A 179 -19.10 15.45 5.71
N PRO A 180 -18.82 15.96 6.93
CA PRO A 180 -19.31 15.35 8.14
C PRO A 180 -20.84 15.21 8.06
N PRO A 181 -21.42 14.10 8.55
CA PRO A 181 -22.86 13.92 8.53
C PRO A 181 -23.52 15.10 9.23
N LYS A 182 -24.42 15.78 8.51
CA LYS A 182 -25.16 16.94 9.04
C LYS A 182 -25.81 16.53 10.35
N VAL A 183 -25.45 17.22 11.43
CA VAL A 183 -26.12 17.11 12.73
C VAL A 183 -27.61 17.32 12.47
N PRO A 184 -28.50 16.41 12.93
CA PRO A 184 -29.92 16.65 12.80
C PRO A 184 -30.25 17.90 13.61
N TYR A 185 -30.74 18.93 12.94
CA TYR A 185 -31.25 20.12 13.59
C TYR A 185 -32.28 19.68 14.62
N THR A 186 -31.97 19.89 15.90
CA THR A 186 -32.97 19.87 16.94
C THR A 186 -33.88 21.04 16.63
N ILE A 187 -35.06 20.74 16.07
CA ILE A 187 -36.16 21.70 16.05
C ILE A 187 -36.36 22.07 17.52
N CYS A 188 -35.98 23.30 17.87
CA CYS A 188 -36.17 23.82 19.21
C CYS A 188 -37.63 23.55 19.59
N PRO A 189 -37.89 22.82 20.68
CA PRO A 189 -39.24 22.67 21.16
C PRO A 189 -39.61 24.05 21.67
N ASN A 190 -40.53 24.71 20.95
CA ASN A 190 -41.45 25.67 21.54
C ASN A 190 -40.85 27.02 22.01
N PRO A 191 -41.15 28.14 21.32
CA PRO A 191 -40.55 29.44 21.61
C PRO A 191 -41.14 30.19 22.82
N TYR A 192 -42.03 29.59 23.62
CA TYR A 192 -43.14 30.29 24.30
C TYR A 192 -42.88 31.61 25.08
N ALA A 193 -41.65 31.97 25.45
CA ALA A 193 -41.45 32.60 26.75
C ALA A 193 -40.65 33.91 26.77
N VAL A 194 -40.42 34.60 25.63
CA VAL A 194 -39.74 35.91 25.66
C VAL A 194 -40.74 37.03 26.04
N ILE A 195 -41.01 37.06 27.34
CA ILE A 195 -41.80 38.04 28.08
C ILE A 195 -41.16 39.43 27.94
N TRP A 196 -41.85 40.36 27.27
CA TRP A 196 -41.52 41.78 27.34
C TRP A 196 -41.92 42.34 28.72
N LYS A 197 -40.93 42.48 29.61
CA LYS A 197 -41.06 43.25 30.86
C LYS A 197 -40.12 44.44 30.82
N TRP A 198 -40.63 45.60 30.42
CA TRP A 198 -40.01 46.88 30.75
C TRP A 198 -40.78 47.51 31.93
N ARG A 199 -40.15 47.56 33.11
CA ARG A 199 -40.67 48.22 34.31
C ARG A 199 -40.15 49.66 34.38
N LYS A 200 -41.11 50.59 34.36
CA LYS A 200 -41.22 51.87 35.11
C LYS A 200 -39.95 52.66 35.46
N SER A 201 -39.92 53.93 35.02
CA SER A 201 -39.39 55.03 35.84
C SER A 201 -40.54 55.75 36.56
N ARG A 202 -40.25 56.30 37.75
CA ARG A 202 -41.20 56.72 38.81
C ARG A 202 -40.84 58.14 39.27
N ARG A 203 -41.88 58.88 39.73
CA ARG A 203 -41.90 60.12 40.58
C ARG A 203 -41.86 61.46 39.81
N LYS A 204 -42.57 62.51 40.23
CA LYS A 204 -43.20 62.86 41.53
C LYS A 204 -44.32 63.91 41.34
N ARG A 205 -45.16 64.05 42.36
CA ARG A 205 -46.36 64.91 42.51
C ARG A 205 -45.99 66.27 43.16
N THR A 206 -46.98 67.18 43.22
CA THR A 206 -47.13 68.47 43.97
C THR A 206 -46.56 69.71 43.27
N SER A 207 -47.22 70.88 43.20
CA SER A 207 -48.39 71.42 43.92
C SER A 207 -49.23 72.30 43.00
#